data_AF-A0A0M6Z496-F1
#
_entry.id   AF-A0A0M6Z496-F1
#
_cell.length_a   1.000
_cell.length_b   1.000
_cell.length_c   1.000
_cell.angle_alpha   90.00
_cell.angle_beta   90.00
_cell.angle_gamma   90.00
#
_symmetry.space_group_name_H-M   'P 1'
#
loop_
_entity.id
_entity.type
_entity.pdbx_description
1 polymer ?
#
loop_
_entity_poly.entity_id
_entity_poly.type
_entity_poly.pdbx_seq_one_letter_code
_entity_poly.pdbx_strand_id
1 'polypeptide(L)'
;MRPELNIFSQAFAAIAACWRYFFGLVAAIYVLETVSVLFDLGTGLTIARAFVEAGTVFYLCASLLGLDLKSRETSKKYTGFMIRYILLLYLPVFVVAMVVVFGAMATSAGGLLDQEFFLVVMFLTGGGVAFLTTFLFGTVFPAHLIGVGAGIGTAAGRSFRQAGYMLPRLLFGAGSIAGLGFVILIFFENIGIGSDPITPAGAPNILGGLVLLLVKLVVGYSFAVFSVIVCRAYLKDLEERGELPVAEADVFA
;
A
#
# COMPACT_ATOMS: atom_id res chain seq x y z
N MET A 1 28.15 1.04 16.11
CA MET A 1 26.72 1.34 16.05
C MET A 1 26.54 2.57 15.18
N ARG A 2 26.27 2.39 13.87
CA ARG A 2 25.83 3.53 13.06
C ARG A 2 24.46 3.96 13.58
N PRO A 3 24.15 5.27 13.59
CA PRO A 3 22.86 5.75 14.04
C PRO A 3 21.77 5.04 13.20
N GLU A 4 20.81 4.40 13.87
CA GLU A 4 19.64 3.85 13.18
C GLU A 4 18.99 4.97 12.38
N LEU A 5 19.19 4.95 11.06
CA LEU A 5 18.58 5.93 10.16
C LEU A 5 17.08 5.93 10.42
N ASN A 6 16.51 7.11 10.64
CA ASN A 6 15.08 7.28 10.86
C ASN A 6 14.29 6.65 9.68
N ILE A 7 13.21 5.91 9.97
CA ILE A 7 12.36 5.24 8.96
C ILE A 7 11.90 6.19 7.85
N PHE A 8 11.64 7.46 8.20
CA PHE A 8 11.23 8.50 7.27
C PHE A 8 12.35 8.92 6.31
N SER A 9 13.59 8.97 6.81
CA SER A 9 14.78 9.26 5.99
C SER A 9 15.08 8.11 5.03
N GLN A 10 14.88 6.87 5.46
CA GLN A 10 15.05 5.71 4.58
C GLN A 10 13.97 5.64 3.51
N ALA A 11 12.72 5.97 3.85
CA ALA A 11 11.64 6.05 2.88
C ALA A 11 11.96 7.09 1.80
N PHE A 12 12.49 8.25 2.20
CA PHE A 12 12.93 9.29 1.27
C PHE A 12 14.10 8.83 0.39
N ALA A 13 15.10 8.16 0.97
CA ALA A 13 16.22 7.60 0.23
C ALA A 13 15.78 6.54 -0.79
N ALA A 14 14.83 5.67 -0.42
CA ALA A 14 14.26 4.67 -1.31
C ALA A 14 13.52 5.33 -2.49
N ILE A 15 12.69 6.34 -2.21
CA ILE A 15 12.02 7.12 -3.26
C ILE A 15 13.05 7.81 -4.16
N ALA A 16 14.10 8.41 -3.59
CA ALA A 16 15.14 9.06 -4.38
C ALA A 16 15.88 8.07 -5.30
N ALA A 17 16.14 6.85 -4.81
CA ALA A 17 16.78 5.80 -5.60
C ALA A 17 15.87 5.28 -6.74
N CYS A 18 14.55 5.25 -6.54
CA CYS A 18 13.59 4.76 -7.53
C CYS A 18 12.65 5.83 -8.09
N TRP A 19 13.05 7.11 -8.07
CA TRP A 19 12.15 8.26 -8.29
C TRP A 19 11.37 8.19 -9.61
N ARG A 20 12.00 7.71 -10.69
CA ARG A 20 11.35 7.54 -12.00
C ARG A 20 10.18 6.56 -11.94
N TYR A 21 10.34 5.46 -11.21
CA TYR A 21 9.28 4.47 -11.02
C TYR A 21 8.21 5.02 -10.09
N PHE A 22 8.61 5.68 -8.99
CA PHE A 22 7.67 6.28 -8.05
C PHE A 22 6.76 7.32 -8.73
N PHE A 23 7.32 8.33 -9.39
CA PHE A 23 6.54 9.35 -10.08
C PHE A 23 5.81 8.81 -11.31
N GLY A 24 6.38 7.82 -12.01
CA GLY A 24 5.68 7.14 -13.11
C GLY A 24 4.42 6.40 -12.65
N LEU A 25 4.47 5.75 -11.48
CA LEU A 25 3.31 5.06 -10.90
C LEU A 25 2.29 6.04 -10.34
N VAL A 26 2.72 7.15 -9.71
CA VAL A 26 1.82 8.25 -9.31
C VAL A 26 1.10 8.84 -10.52
N ALA A 27 1.82 9.10 -11.60
CA ALA A 27 1.23 9.58 -12.86
C ALA A 27 0.26 8.56 -13.46
N ALA A 28 0.58 7.26 -13.40
CA ALA A 28 -0.32 6.22 -13.87
C ALA A 28 -1.63 6.19 -13.06
N ILE A 29 -1.57 6.32 -11.72
CA ILE A 29 -2.78 6.42 -10.89
C ILE A 29 -3.56 7.68 -11.26
N TYR A 30 -2.90 8.81 -11.43
CA TYR A 30 -3.56 10.06 -11.82
C TYR A 30 -4.32 9.93 -13.15
N VAL A 31 -3.70 9.31 -14.15
CA VAL A 31 -4.34 9.02 -15.44
C VAL A 31 -5.52 8.07 -15.27
N LEU A 32 -5.36 6.99 -14.49
CA LEU A 32 -6.44 6.06 -14.21
C LEU A 32 -7.67 6.74 -13.59
N GLU A 33 -7.47 7.59 -12.59
CA GLU A 33 -8.56 8.36 -11.95
C GLU A 33 -9.17 9.41 -12.90
N THR A 34 -8.40 9.92 -13.87
CA THR A 34 -8.97 10.80 -14.91
C THR A 34 -9.87 10.03 -15.87
N VAL A 35 -9.45 8.83 -16.28
CA VAL A 35 -10.21 7.97 -17.19
C VAL A 35 -11.46 7.42 -16.50
N SER A 36 -11.42 7.15 -15.21
CA SER A 36 -12.59 6.64 -14.47
C SER A 36 -13.75 7.60 -14.44
N VAL A 37 -13.49 8.90 -14.23
CA VAL A 37 -14.52 9.95 -14.26
C VAL A 37 -15.16 10.07 -15.64
N LEU A 38 -14.40 9.83 -16.72
CA LEU A 38 -14.89 9.95 -18.10
C LEU A 38 -15.66 8.73 -18.61
N PHE A 39 -15.26 7.52 -18.20
CA PHE A 39 -15.74 6.27 -18.80
C PHE A 39 -16.48 5.35 -17.84
N ASP A 40 -16.66 5.75 -16.58
CA ASP A 40 -17.30 4.96 -15.51
C ASP A 40 -16.82 3.49 -15.49
N LEU A 41 -15.50 3.33 -15.39
CA LEU A 41 -14.83 2.02 -15.53
C LEU A 41 -15.10 1.03 -14.37
N GLY A 42 -15.88 1.43 -13.36
CA GLY A 42 -16.28 0.59 -12.23
C GLY A 42 -15.14 -0.21 -11.59
N THR A 43 -15.38 -1.50 -11.35
CA THR A 43 -14.45 -2.43 -10.67
C THR A 43 -13.15 -2.72 -11.42
N GLY A 44 -13.08 -2.50 -12.73
CA GLY A 44 -11.86 -2.69 -13.53
C GLY A 44 -10.73 -1.74 -13.10
N LEU A 45 -11.09 -0.53 -12.66
CA LEU A 45 -10.15 0.48 -12.17
C LEU A 45 -9.51 0.08 -10.84
N THR A 46 -10.29 -0.51 -9.93
CA THR A 46 -9.80 -0.94 -8.61
C THR A 46 -8.70 -1.98 -8.74
N ILE A 47 -8.84 -2.90 -9.70
CA ILE A 47 -7.81 -3.91 -10.00
C ILE A 47 -6.55 -3.23 -10.55
N ALA A 48 -6.69 -2.36 -11.55
CA ALA A 48 -5.55 -1.64 -12.14
C ALA A 48 -4.78 -0.83 -11.09
N ARG A 49 -5.49 -0.16 -10.18
CA ARG A 49 -4.89 0.58 -9.06
C ARG A 49 -4.12 -0.35 -8.11
N ALA A 50 -4.67 -1.49 -7.74
CA ALA A 50 -3.98 -2.46 -6.89
C ALA A 50 -2.67 -2.98 -7.54
N PHE A 51 -2.66 -3.15 -8.86
CA PHE A 51 -1.42 -3.49 -9.59
C PHE A 51 -0.36 -2.39 -9.51
N VAL A 52 -0.76 -1.13 -9.67
CA VAL A 52 0.16 0.02 -9.59
C VAL A 52 0.70 0.21 -8.18
N GLU A 53 -0.15 0.07 -7.15
CA GLU A 53 0.24 0.16 -5.74
C GLU A 53 1.19 -0.99 -5.36
N ALA A 54 0.87 -2.24 -5.71
CA ALA A 54 1.75 -3.38 -5.47
C ALA A 54 3.08 -3.27 -6.24
N GLY A 55 3.06 -2.76 -7.47
CA GLY A 55 4.27 -2.46 -8.23
C GLY A 55 5.13 -1.39 -7.55
N THR A 56 4.51 -0.38 -6.94
CA THR A 56 5.22 0.68 -6.19
C THR A 56 5.96 0.08 -5.00
N VAL A 57 5.26 -0.71 -4.18
CA VAL A 57 5.86 -1.42 -3.03
C VAL A 57 6.97 -2.37 -3.49
N PHE A 58 6.84 -3.00 -4.66
CA PHE A 58 7.84 -3.93 -5.21
C PHE A 58 9.17 -3.23 -5.48
N TYR A 59 9.13 -2.14 -6.28
CA TYR A 59 10.33 -1.39 -6.61
C TYR A 59 10.97 -0.73 -5.39
N LEU A 60 10.16 -0.26 -4.43
CA LEU A 60 10.65 0.28 -3.17
C LEU A 60 11.36 -0.79 -2.33
N CYS A 61 10.76 -1.96 -2.15
CA CYS A 61 11.38 -3.07 -1.41
C CYS A 61 12.64 -3.57 -2.12
N ALA A 62 12.64 -3.71 -3.44
CA ALA A 62 13.82 -4.14 -4.19
C ALA A 62 14.97 -3.13 -4.06
N SER A 63 14.68 -1.83 -4.13
CA SER A 63 15.66 -0.78 -3.91
C SER A 63 16.20 -0.79 -2.48
N LEU A 64 15.32 -0.99 -1.49
CA LEU A 64 15.70 -1.08 -0.08
C LEU A 64 16.55 -2.31 0.24
N LEU A 65 16.45 -3.38 -0.56
CA LEU A 65 17.24 -4.59 -0.41
C LEU A 65 18.48 -4.62 -1.34
N GLY A 66 18.75 -3.54 -2.08
CA GLY A 66 19.91 -3.43 -2.96
C GLY A 66 19.90 -4.36 -4.19
N LEU A 67 18.72 -4.82 -4.61
CA LEU A 67 18.60 -5.79 -5.72
C LEU A 67 18.64 -5.09 -7.09
N ASP A 68 19.51 -5.54 -8.00
CA ASP A 68 19.53 -5.06 -9.39
C ASP A 68 18.49 -5.81 -10.24
N LEU A 69 17.42 -5.11 -10.61
CA LEU A 69 16.26 -5.67 -11.33
C LEU A 69 16.44 -5.70 -12.87
N LYS A 70 17.63 -5.41 -13.42
CA LYS A 70 17.85 -5.24 -14.88
C LYS A 70 17.70 -6.50 -15.75
N SER A 71 17.58 -7.69 -15.16
CA SER A 71 17.48 -8.94 -15.92
C SER A 71 16.04 -9.21 -16.43
N ARG A 72 15.91 -9.65 -17.69
CA ARG A 72 14.60 -9.96 -18.31
C ARG A 72 13.96 -11.24 -17.74
N GLU A 73 14.78 -12.16 -17.22
CA GLU A 73 14.36 -13.44 -16.62
C GLU A 73 13.80 -13.24 -15.21
N THR A 74 14.41 -12.30 -14.49
CA THR A 74 13.97 -11.71 -13.21
C THR A 74 12.54 -11.18 -13.38
N SER A 75 12.23 -10.39 -14.42
CA SER A 75 10.92 -9.75 -14.65
C SER A 75 9.71 -10.70 -14.64
N LYS A 76 9.73 -11.82 -15.37
CA LYS A 76 8.56 -12.75 -15.45
C LYS A 76 8.23 -13.41 -14.11
N LYS A 77 9.27 -13.78 -13.35
CA LYS A 77 9.13 -14.40 -12.02
C LYS A 77 8.44 -13.44 -11.05
N TYR A 78 8.81 -12.15 -11.10
CA TYR A 78 8.21 -11.13 -10.25
C TYR A 78 6.79 -10.74 -10.65
N THR A 79 6.43 -10.76 -11.94
CA THR A 79 5.03 -10.51 -12.37
C THR A 79 4.07 -11.56 -11.82
N GLY A 80 4.42 -12.84 -11.90
CA GLY A 80 3.58 -13.91 -11.35
C GLY A 80 3.42 -13.83 -9.82
N PHE A 81 4.48 -13.41 -9.13
CA PHE A 81 4.43 -13.15 -7.69
C PHE A 81 3.60 -11.92 -7.33
N MET A 82 3.72 -10.82 -8.08
CA MET A 82 2.93 -9.61 -7.88
C MET A 82 1.42 -9.91 -7.92
N ILE A 83 0.96 -10.72 -8.88
CA ILE A 83 -0.46 -11.12 -8.95
C ILE A 83 -0.88 -11.86 -7.68
N ARG A 84 -0.09 -12.85 -7.23
CA ARG A 84 -0.37 -13.61 -6.00
C ARG A 84 -0.41 -12.71 -4.77
N TYR A 85 0.46 -11.70 -4.71
CA TYR A 85 0.50 -10.77 -3.60
C TYR A 85 -0.64 -9.76 -3.60
N ILE A 86 -1.03 -9.25 -4.78
CA ILE A 86 -2.23 -8.41 -4.92
C ILE A 86 -3.43 -9.20 -4.42
N LEU A 87 -3.56 -10.46 -4.82
CA LEU A 87 -4.61 -11.34 -4.29
C LEU A 87 -4.48 -11.49 -2.77
N LEU A 88 -3.29 -11.72 -2.23
CA LEU A 88 -3.09 -11.93 -0.80
C LEU A 88 -3.47 -10.70 0.05
N LEU A 89 -3.15 -9.48 -0.42
CA LEU A 89 -3.45 -8.25 0.31
C LEU A 89 -4.86 -7.71 0.07
N TYR A 90 -5.31 -7.69 -1.17
CA TYR A 90 -6.54 -7.01 -1.58
C TYR A 90 -7.76 -7.95 -1.64
N LEU A 91 -7.58 -9.27 -1.84
CA LEU A 91 -8.72 -10.19 -1.85
C LEU A 91 -9.47 -10.20 -0.51
N PRO A 92 -8.81 -10.25 0.67
CA PRO A 92 -9.54 -10.19 1.94
C PRO A 92 -10.27 -8.87 2.12
N VAL A 93 -9.66 -7.75 1.71
CA VAL A 93 -10.29 -6.42 1.75
C VAL A 93 -11.54 -6.40 0.86
N PHE A 94 -11.44 -6.94 -0.35
CA PHE A 94 -12.55 -7.03 -1.29
C PHE A 94 -13.68 -7.94 -0.79
N VAL A 95 -13.34 -9.13 -0.28
CA VAL A 95 -14.31 -10.08 0.27
C VAL A 95 -15.04 -9.48 1.46
N VAL A 96 -14.33 -8.83 2.38
CA VAL A 96 -14.97 -8.21 3.55
C VAL A 96 -15.80 -7.01 3.13
N ALA A 97 -15.33 -6.18 2.19
CA ALA A 97 -16.13 -5.08 1.64
C ALA A 97 -17.44 -5.60 1.02
N MET A 98 -17.39 -6.69 0.24
CA MET A 98 -18.58 -7.34 -0.31
C MET A 98 -19.51 -7.86 0.79
N VAL A 99 -18.99 -8.55 1.80
CA VAL A 99 -19.79 -9.04 2.95
C VAL A 99 -20.49 -7.89 3.67
N VAL A 100 -19.79 -6.78 3.90
CA VAL A 100 -20.38 -5.61 4.56
C VAL A 100 -21.44 -4.96 3.67
N VAL A 101 -21.20 -4.81 2.37
CA VAL A 101 -22.19 -4.28 1.41
C VAL A 101 -23.45 -5.17 1.34
N PHE A 102 -23.30 -6.49 1.19
CA PHE A 102 -24.45 -7.40 1.17
C PHE A 102 -25.19 -7.42 2.50
N GLY A 103 -24.46 -7.36 3.62
CA GLY A 103 -25.05 -7.21 4.95
C GLY A 103 -25.84 -5.90 5.09
N ALA A 104 -25.33 -4.80 4.52
CA ALA A 104 -26.01 -3.52 4.44
C ALA A 104 -27.31 -3.63 3.67
N MET A 105 -27.27 -4.21 2.47
CA MET A 105 -28.46 -4.35 1.62
C MET A 105 -29.54 -5.19 2.30
N ALA A 106 -29.13 -6.24 3.03
CA ALA A 106 -30.05 -7.07 3.80
C ALA A 106 -30.68 -6.33 5.01
N THR A 107 -29.94 -5.40 5.63
CA THR A 107 -30.39 -4.66 6.82
C THR A 107 -31.11 -3.35 6.49
N SER A 108 -30.75 -2.68 5.39
CA SER A 108 -31.42 -1.49 4.86
C SER A 108 -32.82 -1.82 4.34
N ALA A 109 -33.02 -3.03 3.80
CA ALA A 109 -34.35 -3.56 3.46
C ALA A 109 -35.28 -3.64 4.69
N GLY A 110 -34.72 -3.69 5.91
CA GLY A 110 -35.45 -3.68 7.18
C GLY A 110 -35.50 -2.31 7.89
N GLY A 111 -34.90 -1.25 7.32
CA GLY A 111 -34.87 0.09 7.93
C GLY A 111 -34.04 0.19 9.23
N LEU A 112 -33.12 -0.74 9.47
CA LEU A 112 -32.45 -0.90 10.77
C LEU A 112 -31.15 -0.10 10.94
N LEU A 113 -30.57 0.47 9.87
CA LEU A 113 -29.29 1.17 9.92
C LEU A 113 -29.36 2.54 9.25
N ASP A 114 -28.82 3.54 9.94
CA ASP A 114 -28.55 4.86 9.40
C ASP A 114 -27.40 4.79 8.36
N GLN A 115 -27.53 5.52 7.27
CA GLN A 115 -26.57 5.55 6.16
C GLN A 115 -25.20 6.06 6.62
N GLU A 116 -25.18 7.02 7.55
CA GLU A 116 -23.94 7.55 8.13
C GLU A 116 -23.23 6.51 8.99
N PHE A 117 -23.98 5.80 9.83
CA PHE A 117 -23.43 4.72 10.66
C PHE A 117 -22.86 3.59 9.78
N PHE A 118 -23.54 3.26 8.68
CA PHE A 118 -23.07 2.26 7.73
C PHE A 118 -21.74 2.65 7.07
N LEU A 119 -21.57 3.92 6.68
CA LEU A 119 -20.31 4.43 6.14
C LEU A 119 -19.16 4.31 7.14
N VAL A 120 -19.40 4.63 8.41
CA VAL A 120 -18.40 4.47 9.48
C VAL A 120 -17.99 3.00 9.65
N VAL A 121 -18.97 2.08 9.67
CA VAL A 121 -18.69 0.63 9.76
C VAL A 121 -17.88 0.15 8.56
N MET A 122 -18.23 0.55 7.34
CA MET A 122 -17.48 0.24 6.13
C MET A 122 -16.04 0.73 6.21
N PHE A 123 -15.84 1.97 6.68
CA PHE A 123 -14.52 2.56 6.83
C PHE A 123 -13.66 1.82 7.87
N LEU A 124 -14.21 1.58 9.07
CA LEU A 124 -13.50 0.87 10.14
C LEU A 124 -13.18 -0.57 9.76
N THR A 125 -14.12 -1.26 9.12
CA THR A 125 -13.93 -2.67 8.72
C THR A 125 -12.95 -2.77 7.56
N GLY A 126 -13.10 -1.94 6.53
CA GLY A 126 -12.18 -1.90 5.39
C GLY A 126 -10.75 -1.51 5.80
N GLY A 127 -10.61 -0.45 6.60
CA GLY A 127 -9.32 0.00 7.14
C GLY A 127 -8.70 -1.04 8.08
N GLY A 128 -9.49 -1.67 8.95
CA GLY A 128 -9.05 -2.73 9.85
C GLY A 128 -8.55 -3.97 9.11
N VAL A 129 -9.28 -4.41 8.07
CA VAL A 129 -8.87 -5.55 7.24
C VAL A 129 -7.63 -5.22 6.43
N ALA A 130 -7.57 -4.03 5.82
CA ALA A 130 -6.38 -3.58 5.08
C ALA A 130 -5.14 -3.50 6.00
N PHE A 131 -5.30 -2.98 7.22
CA PHE A 131 -4.24 -2.98 8.22
C PHE A 131 -3.82 -4.42 8.60
N LEU A 132 -4.80 -5.31 8.84
CA LEU A 132 -4.53 -6.69 9.23
C LEU A 132 -3.81 -7.48 8.13
N THR A 133 -4.23 -7.36 6.86
CA THR A 133 -3.56 -8.03 5.74
C THR A 133 -2.15 -7.49 5.54
N THR A 134 -1.99 -6.17 5.64
CA THR A 134 -0.69 -5.49 5.58
C THR A 134 0.24 -5.93 6.70
N PHE A 135 -0.27 -6.09 7.91
CA PHE A 135 0.45 -6.61 9.06
C PHE A 135 0.86 -8.07 8.85
N LEU A 136 -0.10 -8.96 8.54
CA LEU A 136 0.13 -10.40 8.44
C LEU A 136 0.99 -10.81 7.23
N PHE A 137 0.88 -10.09 6.12
CA PHE A 137 1.46 -10.51 4.84
C PHE A 137 2.45 -9.50 4.25
N GLY A 138 2.67 -8.35 4.89
CA GLY A 138 3.62 -7.35 4.39
C GLY A 138 5.05 -7.86 4.24
N THR A 139 5.48 -8.80 5.10
CA THR A 139 6.83 -9.41 5.03
C THR A 139 6.97 -10.47 3.93
N VAL A 140 5.88 -10.84 3.23
CA VAL A 140 5.94 -11.81 2.11
C VAL A 140 6.78 -11.25 0.97
N PHE A 141 6.69 -9.94 0.73
CA PHE A 141 7.43 -9.23 -0.32
C PHE A 141 8.96 -9.33 -0.16
N PRO A 142 9.55 -8.83 0.94
CA PRO A 142 11.00 -8.91 1.11
C PRO A 142 11.50 -10.36 1.17
N ALA A 143 10.72 -11.29 1.73
CA ALA A 143 11.08 -12.71 1.76
C ALA A 143 11.21 -13.33 0.36
N HIS A 144 10.25 -13.03 -0.52
CA HIS A 144 10.29 -13.56 -1.89
C HIS A 144 11.39 -12.91 -2.74
N LEU A 145 11.67 -11.63 -2.49
CA LEU A 145 12.77 -10.90 -3.13
C LEU A 145 14.14 -11.52 -2.82
N ILE A 146 14.37 -11.94 -1.58
CA ILE A 146 15.61 -12.60 -1.12
C ILE A 146 15.61 -14.12 -1.42
N GLY A 147 14.57 -14.64 -2.07
CA GLY A 147 14.50 -16.04 -2.50
C GLY A 147 14.12 -17.04 -1.41
N VAL A 148 13.78 -16.58 -0.20
CA VAL A 148 13.21 -17.41 0.85
C VAL A 148 11.71 -17.52 0.61
N GLY A 149 11.30 -18.56 -0.12
CA GLY A 149 9.90 -18.88 -0.41
C GLY A 149 9.11 -19.11 0.88
N ALA A 150 8.57 -18.04 1.48
CA ALA A 150 7.76 -18.12 2.68
C ALA A 150 6.31 -18.43 2.31
N GLY A 151 5.77 -19.53 2.83
CA GLY A 151 4.34 -19.79 2.78
C GLY A 151 3.56 -18.75 3.60
N ILE A 152 2.24 -18.68 3.36
CA ILE A 152 1.32 -17.76 4.05
C ILE A 152 1.44 -17.87 5.57
N GLY A 153 1.51 -19.10 6.11
CA GLY A 153 1.66 -19.34 7.55
C GLY A 153 3.02 -18.88 8.11
N THR A 154 4.10 -19.04 7.35
CA THR A 154 5.43 -18.56 7.74
C THR A 154 5.46 -17.04 7.81
N ALA A 155 4.82 -16.36 6.86
CA ALA A 155 4.74 -14.90 6.84
C ALA A 155 3.92 -14.36 8.03
N ALA A 156 2.73 -14.92 8.29
CA ALA A 156 1.93 -14.53 9.45
C ALA A 156 2.72 -14.76 10.76
N GLY A 157 3.40 -15.90 10.89
CA GLY A 157 4.26 -16.19 12.05
C GLY A 157 5.39 -15.18 12.24
N ARG A 158 6.01 -14.69 11.15
CA ARG A 158 7.03 -13.62 11.21
C ARG A 158 6.43 -12.33 11.72
N SER A 159 5.28 -11.93 11.19
CA SER A 159 4.59 -10.70 11.60
C SER A 159 4.24 -10.70 13.08
N PHE A 160 3.79 -11.83 13.62
CA PHE A 160 3.52 -11.95 15.06
C PHE A 160 4.78 -11.90 15.92
N ARG A 161 5.88 -12.53 15.50
CA ARG A 161 7.17 -12.43 16.22
C ARG A 161 7.69 -11.00 16.25
N GLN A 162 7.57 -10.29 15.13
CA GLN A 162 7.99 -8.89 15.01
C GLN A 162 6.86 -7.89 15.34
N ALA A 163 5.79 -8.33 16.01
CA ALA A 163 4.63 -7.47 16.27
C ALA A 163 5.00 -6.20 17.05
N GLY A 164 5.86 -6.33 18.06
CA GLY A 164 6.33 -5.19 18.86
C GLY A 164 7.10 -4.15 18.04
N TYR A 165 7.73 -4.56 16.94
CA TYR A 165 8.39 -3.65 16.00
C TYR A 165 7.41 -3.09 14.96
N MET A 166 6.61 -3.96 14.33
CA MET A 166 5.76 -3.64 13.19
C MET A 166 4.52 -2.82 13.58
N LEU A 167 3.78 -3.25 14.59
CA LEU A 167 2.47 -2.67 14.92
C LEU A 167 2.50 -1.16 15.20
N PRO A 168 3.35 -0.63 16.10
CA PRO A 168 3.41 0.80 16.35
C PRO A 168 3.88 1.59 15.12
N ARG A 169 4.79 1.03 14.32
CA ARG A 169 5.31 1.71 13.11
C ARG A 169 4.31 1.70 11.96
N LEU A 170 3.51 0.64 11.82
CA LEU A 170 2.43 0.58 10.85
C LEU A 170 1.31 1.54 11.24
N LEU A 171 0.95 1.64 12.53
CA LEU A 171 -0.11 2.57 12.99
C LEU A 171 0.35 4.03 12.91
N PHE A 172 1.47 4.37 13.56
CA PHE A 172 1.92 5.76 13.70
C PHE A 172 2.84 6.25 12.58
N GLY A 173 3.36 5.34 11.75
CA GLY A 173 4.15 5.68 10.56
C GLY A 173 3.32 5.60 9.29
N ALA A 174 3.20 4.41 8.70
CA ALA A 174 2.51 4.26 7.42
C ALA A 174 1.02 4.65 7.50
N GLY A 175 0.32 4.19 8.54
CA GLY A 175 -1.11 4.41 8.74
C GLY A 175 -1.48 5.87 9.00
N SER A 176 -0.70 6.59 9.81
CA SER A 176 -0.93 8.01 10.06
C SER A 176 -0.74 8.87 8.80
N ILE A 177 0.27 8.55 7.97
CA ILE A 177 0.49 9.22 6.68
C ILE A 177 -0.64 8.91 5.69
N ALA A 178 -1.08 7.65 5.62
CA ALA A 178 -2.23 7.29 4.80
C ALA A 178 -3.51 8.00 5.27
N GLY A 179 -3.71 8.08 6.59
CA GLY A 179 -4.79 8.84 7.21
C GLY A 179 -4.73 10.33 6.90
N LEU A 180 -3.53 10.93 6.84
CA LEU A 180 -3.35 12.32 6.41
C LEU A 180 -3.84 12.53 4.97
N GLY A 181 -3.54 11.59 4.06
CA GLY A 181 -4.06 11.63 2.69
C GLY A 181 -5.60 11.66 2.63
N PHE A 182 -6.24 10.88 3.51
CA PHE A 182 -7.70 10.88 3.65
C PHE A 182 -8.24 12.18 4.25
N VAL A 183 -7.59 12.73 5.29
CA VAL A 183 -7.96 14.02 5.89
C VAL A 183 -7.84 15.16 4.87
N ILE A 184 -6.81 15.14 4.03
CA ILE A 184 -6.66 16.10 2.93
C ILE A 184 -7.86 16.02 1.98
N LEU A 185 -8.26 14.82 1.56
CA LEU A 185 -9.44 14.65 0.70
C LEU A 185 -10.70 15.24 1.34
N ILE A 186 -11.02 14.84 2.58
CA ILE A 186 -12.20 15.33 3.30
C ILE A 186 -12.16 16.84 3.44
N PHE A 187 -11.01 17.41 3.81
CA PHE A 187 -10.88 18.85 4.00
C PHE A 187 -11.21 19.62 2.71
N PHE A 188 -10.61 19.21 1.58
CA PHE A 188 -10.84 19.86 0.29
C PHE A 188 -12.29 19.69 -0.19
N GLU A 189 -12.88 18.52 0.02
CA GLU A 189 -14.28 18.26 -0.32
C GLU A 189 -15.24 19.16 0.48
N ASN A 190 -14.98 19.37 1.78
CA ASN A 190 -15.80 20.25 2.63
C ASN A 190 -15.72 21.74 2.27
N ILE A 191 -14.65 22.19 1.61
CA ILE A 191 -14.54 23.57 1.11
C ILE A 191 -14.98 23.71 -0.35
N GLY A 192 -15.61 22.67 -0.92
CA GLY A 192 -16.16 22.66 -2.28
C GLY A 192 -15.13 22.39 -3.38
N ILE A 193 -13.92 21.94 -3.03
CA ILE A 193 -12.89 21.53 -3.98
C ILE A 193 -12.88 20.00 -4.04
N GLY A 194 -13.60 19.43 -5.01
CA GLY A 194 -13.55 17.98 -5.28
C GLY A 194 -12.15 17.53 -5.70
N SER A 195 -11.86 16.23 -5.56
CA SER A 195 -10.56 15.64 -5.95
C SER A 195 -10.48 15.20 -7.41
N ASP A 196 -11.55 15.37 -8.19
CA ASP A 196 -11.56 14.87 -9.56
C ASP A 196 -10.71 15.76 -10.46
N PRO A 197 -9.79 15.19 -11.27
CA PRO A 197 -8.91 15.95 -12.16
C PRO A 197 -9.64 16.53 -13.37
N ILE A 198 -10.87 16.05 -13.61
CA ILE A 198 -11.76 16.46 -14.69
C ILE A 198 -13.17 16.55 -14.15
N THR A 199 -13.97 17.50 -14.63
CA THR A 199 -15.38 17.59 -14.25
C THR A 199 -16.19 16.51 -14.95
N PRO A 200 -17.41 16.19 -14.47
CA PRO A 200 -18.33 15.29 -15.19
C PRO A 200 -18.68 15.77 -16.61
N ALA A 201 -18.53 17.08 -16.88
CA ALA A 201 -18.70 17.66 -18.21
C ALA A 201 -17.46 17.52 -19.12
N GLY A 202 -16.41 16.84 -18.67
CA GLY A 202 -15.17 16.64 -19.42
C GLY A 202 -14.21 17.84 -19.42
N ALA A 203 -14.46 18.86 -18.59
CA ALA A 203 -13.58 20.04 -18.52
C ALA A 203 -12.45 19.81 -17.50
N PRO A 204 -11.20 20.24 -17.78
CA PRO A 204 -10.10 20.11 -16.83
C PRO A 204 -10.41 20.82 -15.50
N ASN A 205 -10.26 20.10 -14.39
CA ASN A 205 -10.37 20.66 -13.04
C ASN A 205 -8.96 20.74 -12.42
N ILE A 206 -8.30 21.88 -12.62
CA ILE A 206 -6.91 22.07 -12.18
C ILE A 206 -6.77 21.91 -10.66
N LEU A 207 -7.71 22.49 -9.89
CA LEU A 207 -7.67 22.41 -8.44
C LEU A 207 -7.88 20.98 -7.94
N GLY A 208 -8.88 20.28 -8.49
CA GLY A 208 -9.10 18.87 -8.14
C GLY A 208 -7.94 17.98 -8.53
N GLY A 209 -7.33 18.23 -9.69
CA GLY A 209 -6.10 17.55 -10.10
C GLY A 209 -4.94 17.78 -9.14
N LEU A 210 -4.73 19.01 -8.65
CA LEU A 210 -3.70 19.30 -7.65
C LEU A 210 -3.96 18.59 -6.31
N VAL A 211 -5.22 18.56 -5.86
CA VAL A 211 -5.62 17.84 -4.65
C VAL A 211 -5.35 16.34 -4.82
N LEU A 212 -5.77 15.75 -5.95
CA LEU A 212 -5.51 14.35 -6.25
C LEU A 212 -4.01 14.03 -6.24
N LEU A 213 -3.21 14.84 -6.94
CA LEU A 213 -1.76 14.67 -7.00
C LEU A 213 -1.14 14.71 -5.60
N LEU A 214 -1.52 15.70 -4.78
CA LEU A 214 -1.05 15.82 -3.40
C LEU A 214 -1.39 14.56 -2.59
N VAL A 215 -2.63 14.10 -2.67
CA VAL A 215 -3.09 12.90 -1.95
C VAL A 215 -2.31 11.66 -2.41
N LYS A 216 -2.11 11.48 -3.72
CA LYS A 216 -1.36 10.33 -4.24
C LYS A 216 0.12 10.38 -3.87
N LEU A 217 0.72 11.58 -3.75
CA LEU A 217 2.09 11.73 -3.25
C LEU A 217 2.19 11.37 -1.76
N VAL A 218 1.23 11.79 -0.94
CA VAL A 218 1.17 11.45 0.49
C VAL A 218 0.97 9.95 0.68
N VAL A 219 0.02 9.34 -0.05
CA VAL A 219 -0.21 7.88 -0.01
C VAL A 219 1.00 7.12 -0.55
N GLY A 220 1.63 7.60 -1.63
CA GLY A 220 2.88 7.03 -2.14
C GLY A 220 4.00 7.06 -1.10
N TYR A 221 4.14 8.16 -0.36
CA TYR A 221 5.09 8.25 0.74
C TYR A 221 4.76 7.27 1.88
N SER A 222 3.47 7.07 2.20
CA SER A 222 3.04 6.02 3.13
C SER A 222 3.49 4.63 2.67
N PHE A 223 3.39 4.31 1.37
CA PHE A 223 3.89 3.04 0.84
C PHE A 223 5.41 2.90 0.97
N ALA A 224 6.18 3.98 0.82
CA ALA A 224 7.63 3.95 1.07
C ALA A 224 7.96 3.68 2.53
N VAL A 225 7.26 4.33 3.47
CA VAL A 225 7.41 4.06 4.91
C VAL A 225 7.02 2.61 5.23
N PHE A 226 5.92 2.12 4.65
CA PHE A 226 5.50 0.74 4.76
C PHE A 226 6.57 -0.24 4.28
N SER A 227 7.14 -0.02 3.08
CA SER A 227 8.23 -0.84 2.52
C SER A 227 9.45 -0.90 3.45
N VAL A 228 9.85 0.23 4.04
CA VAL A 228 10.93 0.26 5.05
C VAL A 228 10.59 -0.59 6.27
N ILE A 229 9.37 -0.48 6.79
CA ILE A 229 8.93 -1.23 7.97
C ILE A 229 8.98 -2.73 7.69
N VAL A 230 8.43 -3.19 6.57
CA VAL A 230 8.37 -4.63 6.27
C VAL A 230 9.73 -5.21 5.90
N CYS A 231 10.58 -4.48 5.18
CA CYS A 231 11.95 -4.92 4.90
C CYS A 231 12.76 -5.05 6.19
N ARG A 232 12.71 -4.04 7.07
CA ARG A 232 13.43 -4.10 8.35
C ARG A 232 12.88 -5.17 9.29
N ALA A 233 11.56 -5.32 9.37
CA ALA A 233 10.95 -6.39 10.17
C ALA A 233 11.39 -7.77 9.68
N TYR A 234 11.47 -7.96 8.36
CA TYR A 234 11.97 -9.19 7.78
C TYR A 234 13.45 -9.44 8.10
N LEU A 235 14.32 -8.44 7.90
CA LEU A 235 15.75 -8.56 8.23
C LEU A 235 15.97 -8.83 9.72
N LYS A 236 15.22 -8.16 10.60
CA LYS A 236 15.27 -8.38 12.05
C LYS A 236 14.84 -9.80 12.44
N ASP A 237 13.83 -10.37 11.78
CA ASP A 237 13.45 -11.78 11.98
C ASP A 237 14.55 -12.74 11.53
N LEU A 238 15.28 -12.44 10.44
CA LEU A 238 16.42 -13.25 10.01
C LEU A 238 17.59 -13.16 11.00
N GLU A 239 17.86 -11.96 11.54
CA GLU A 239 18.91 -11.72 12.52
C GLU A 239 18.66 -12.50 13.80
N GLU A 240 17.44 -12.39 14.36
CA GLU A 240 17.03 -13.10 15.57
C GLU A 240 17.06 -14.63 15.41
N ARG A 241 16.99 -15.12 14.17
CA ARG A 241 17.07 -16.55 13.84
C ARG A 241 18.47 -17.02 13.48
N GLY A 242 19.45 -16.13 13.38
CA GLY A 242 20.80 -16.45 12.90
C GLY A 242 20.83 -16.90 11.43
N GLU A 243 19.81 -16.54 10.65
CA GLU A 243 19.65 -16.90 9.23
C GLU A 243 20.10 -15.77 8.30
N LEU A 244 20.69 -14.70 8.84
CA LEU A 244 21.10 -13.54 8.07
C LEU A 244 22.29 -13.92 7.15
N PRO A 245 22.17 -13.79 5.82
CA PRO A 245 23.27 -14.08 4.91
C PRO A 245 24.45 -13.15 5.21
N VAL A 246 25.64 -13.71 5.39
CA VAL A 246 26.88 -12.98 5.75
C VAL A 246 27.23 -11.84 4.77
N ALA A 247 26.72 -11.89 3.53
CA ALA A 247 26.93 -10.85 2.51
C ALA A 247 25.99 -9.63 2.62
N GLU A 248 24.88 -9.71 3.38
CA GLU A 248 23.90 -8.61 3.53
C GLU A 248 24.05 -7.86 4.87
N ALA A 249 24.85 -8.39 5.81
CA ALA A 249 25.17 -7.73 7.07
C ALA A 249 25.90 -6.38 6.87
N ASP A 250 26.70 -6.24 5.81
CA ASP A 250 27.48 -5.02 5.55
C ASP A 250 26.67 -3.87 4.92
N VAL A 251 25.52 -4.14 4.30
CA VAL A 251 24.67 -3.10 3.69
C VAL A 251 23.84 -2.36 4.75
N PHE A 252 23.64 -2.97 5.93
CA PHE A 252 22.75 -2.45 6.99
C PHE A 252 23.38 -2.34 8.40
N ALA A 253 24.65 -2.70 8.58
CA ALA A 253 25.45 -2.35 9.78
C ALA A 253 26.02 -0.92 9.73
#